data_AF-A0A2R6NWD0-F1
#
_entry.id   AF-A0A2R6NWD0-F1
#
_cell.length_a   1.000
_cell.length_b   1.000
_cell.length_c   1.000
_cell.angle_alpha   90.00
_cell.angle_beta   90.00
_cell.angle_gamma   90.00
#
_symmetry.space_group_name_H-M   'P 1'
#
loop_
_entity.id
_entity.type
_entity.pdbx_description
1 polymer ?
#
loop_
_entity_poly.entity_id
_entity_poly.type
_entity_poly.pdbx_seq_one_letter_code
_entity_poly.pdbx_strand_id
1 'polypeptide(L)'
;MVFFTELATNATKNGVHIITYVGNDDGISPHFGTEVTIQNTTFGGIQGFTRRPSTPWFDDNGNWAGIVHQERNWTYALIYGAGHEVPTAQPVAAYTFFREFVLGDNPTGRIKSDGDVVAVIGGENPTLNQTAIPGQLGIVFGSKSAQGLYTFPSATIAAWESFVSFVPITGTDALQPTSTSG
;
A
#
# COMPACT_ATOMS: atom_id res chain seq x y z
N MET A 1 13.72 20.73 1.12
CA MET A 1 14.82 19.74 1.11
C MET A 1 14.26 18.46 0.50
N VAL A 2 14.79 17.99 -0.63
CA VAL A 2 14.29 16.80 -1.33
C VAL A 2 15.16 15.60 -0.94
N PHE A 3 15.14 15.24 0.35
CA PHE A 3 16.19 14.43 0.99
C PHE A 3 16.46 13.08 0.31
N PHE A 4 15.45 12.52 -0.38
CA PHE A 4 15.52 11.18 -0.94
C PHE A 4 15.91 11.16 -2.43
N THR A 5 15.86 12.30 -3.14
CA THR A 5 16.14 12.36 -4.59
C THR A 5 17.57 12.01 -4.94
N GLU A 6 18.55 12.43 -4.15
CA GLU A 6 19.96 12.12 -4.43
C GLU A 6 20.22 10.62 -4.32
N LEU A 7 19.73 10.00 -3.23
CA LEU A 7 19.79 8.55 -3.04
C LEU A 7 19.06 7.82 -4.17
N ALA A 8 17.83 8.22 -4.47
CA ALA A 8 17.00 7.62 -5.51
C ALA A 8 17.66 7.69 -6.89
N THR A 9 18.22 8.84 -7.23
CA THR A 9 18.93 9.06 -8.49
C THR A 9 20.18 8.19 -8.59
N ASN A 10 20.93 8.07 -7.49
CA ASN A 10 22.11 7.20 -7.46
C ASN A 10 21.73 5.72 -7.54
N ALA A 11 20.66 5.29 -6.86
CA ALA A 11 20.12 3.94 -6.93
C ALA A 11 19.72 3.59 -8.38
N THR A 12 18.97 4.47 -9.06
CA THR A 12 18.61 4.30 -10.47
C THR A 12 19.86 4.12 -11.34
N LYS A 13 20.89 4.96 -11.20
CA LYS A 13 22.12 4.88 -11.99
C LYS A 13 22.86 3.54 -11.85
N ASN A 14 22.73 2.91 -10.68
CA ASN A 14 23.41 1.64 -10.37
C ASN A 14 22.47 0.42 -10.48
N GLY A 15 21.26 0.58 -11.02
CA GLY A 15 20.30 -0.52 -11.14
C GLY A 15 19.81 -1.07 -9.80
N VAL A 16 19.90 -0.31 -8.71
CA VAL A 16 19.43 -0.71 -7.39
C VAL A 16 17.92 -0.53 -7.32
N HIS A 17 17.22 -1.59 -6.90
CA HIS A 17 15.78 -1.57 -6.68
C HIS A 17 15.48 -1.00 -5.30
N ILE A 18 14.52 -0.08 -5.23
CA ILE A 18 14.02 0.46 -3.96
C ILE A 18 12.60 -0.09 -3.75
N ILE A 19 12.43 -0.83 -2.66
CA ILE A 19 11.15 -1.44 -2.30
C ILE A 19 10.70 -0.85 -0.98
N THR A 20 9.51 -0.27 -0.96
CA THR A 20 8.88 0.27 0.23
C THR A 20 7.55 -0.42 0.44
N TYR A 21 7.32 -0.95 1.64
CA TYR A 21 6.04 -1.51 2.02
C TYR A 21 5.61 -0.99 3.38
N VAL A 22 4.30 -0.85 3.58
CA VAL A 22 3.71 -0.32 4.81
C VAL A 22 2.34 -0.96 5.02
N GLY A 23 1.95 -1.14 6.28
CA GLY A 23 0.61 -1.58 6.64
C GLY A 23 -0.38 -0.41 6.66
N ASN A 24 -1.61 -0.61 6.18
CA ASN A 24 -2.64 0.44 6.18
C ASN A 24 -3.08 0.88 7.60
N ASP A 25 -2.93 0.01 8.61
CA ASP A 25 -3.29 0.27 10.01
C ASP A 25 -2.14 0.88 10.83
N ASP A 26 -0.99 1.22 10.20
CA ASP A 26 0.15 1.76 10.95
C ASP A 26 -0.11 3.22 11.39
N GLY A 27 -0.30 3.43 12.68
CA GLY A 27 -0.42 4.76 13.30
C GLY A 27 0.92 5.43 13.64
N ILE A 28 2.03 4.70 13.66
CA ILE A 28 3.37 5.23 13.97
C ILE A 28 4.02 5.79 12.70
N SER A 29 3.95 5.04 11.59
CA SER A 29 4.47 5.44 10.28
C SER A 29 3.39 5.27 9.22
N PRO A 30 2.36 6.14 9.21
CA PRO A 30 1.22 5.99 8.32
C PRO A 30 1.62 6.07 6.85
N HIS A 31 0.97 5.23 6.04
CA HIS A 31 1.25 5.09 4.61
C HIS A 31 1.26 6.42 3.84
N PHE A 32 0.40 7.38 4.20
CA PHE A 32 0.39 8.71 3.61
C PHE A 32 1.74 9.43 3.67
N GLY A 33 2.48 9.32 4.79
CA GLY A 33 3.78 9.94 4.92
C GLY A 33 4.80 9.35 3.94
N THR A 34 4.74 8.03 3.77
CA THR A 34 5.52 7.28 2.79
C THR A 34 5.14 7.70 1.36
N GLU A 35 3.86 7.74 1.04
CA GLU A 35 3.35 8.11 -0.29
C GLU A 35 3.72 9.55 -0.67
N VAL A 36 3.58 10.51 0.25
CA VAL A 36 4.00 11.90 0.03
C VAL A 36 5.52 11.98 -0.16
N THR A 37 6.29 11.19 0.61
CA THR A 37 7.75 11.13 0.44
C THR A 37 8.13 10.60 -0.94
N ILE A 38 7.50 9.51 -1.39
CA ILE A 38 7.70 8.96 -2.74
C ILE A 38 7.32 9.99 -3.79
N GLN A 39 6.14 10.61 -3.68
CA GLN A 39 5.65 11.56 -4.68
C GLN A 39 6.50 12.83 -4.77
N ASN A 40 7.19 13.20 -3.69
CA ASN A 40 8.12 14.32 -3.68
C ASN A 40 9.54 13.93 -4.15
N THR A 41 9.83 12.64 -4.34
CA THR A 41 11.14 12.13 -4.74
C THR A 41 11.26 12.00 -6.26
N THR A 42 12.42 12.36 -6.83
CA THR A 42 12.73 12.14 -8.25
C THR A 42 13.53 10.86 -8.42
N PHE A 43 12.99 9.90 -9.17
CA PHE A 43 13.63 8.62 -9.49
C PHE A 43 13.39 8.28 -10.96
N GLY A 44 14.41 7.76 -11.65
CA GLY A 44 14.31 7.54 -13.10
C GLY A 44 14.05 8.80 -13.92
N GLY A 45 14.51 9.97 -13.44
CA GLY A 45 14.39 11.25 -14.13
C GLY A 45 13.05 11.96 -14.02
N ILE A 46 12.05 11.36 -13.36
CA ILE A 46 10.70 11.91 -13.18
C ILE A 46 10.36 11.93 -11.69
N GLN A 47 9.67 12.99 -11.25
CA GLN A 47 9.22 13.11 -9.86
C GLN A 47 7.98 12.26 -9.60
N GLY A 48 8.05 11.44 -8.54
CA GLY A 48 6.93 10.62 -8.06
C GLY A 48 6.50 9.54 -9.05
N PHE A 49 5.49 8.76 -8.68
CA PHE A 49 4.88 7.85 -9.64
C PHE A 49 4.08 8.64 -10.68
N THR A 50 4.09 8.18 -11.94
CA THR A 50 3.29 8.79 -13.01
C THR A 50 1.85 8.30 -13.01
N ARG A 51 1.60 7.20 -12.30
CA ARG A 51 0.26 6.63 -12.07
C ARG A 51 0.08 6.43 -10.58
N ARG A 52 -1.13 6.71 -10.10
CA ARG A 52 -1.44 6.54 -8.69
C ARG A 52 -1.53 5.05 -8.35
N PRO A 53 -0.83 4.57 -7.31
CA PRO A 53 -0.93 3.18 -6.87
C PRO A 53 -2.38 2.76 -6.61
N SER A 54 -2.84 1.74 -7.33
CA SER A 54 -4.21 1.22 -7.19
C SER A 54 -4.38 -0.22 -7.71
N THR A 55 -3.29 -0.90 -8.06
CA THR A 55 -3.33 -2.28 -8.56
C THR A 55 -3.49 -3.25 -7.40
N PRO A 56 -4.58 -4.03 -7.34
CA PRO A 56 -4.74 -5.03 -6.30
C PRO A 56 -3.74 -6.18 -6.49
N TRP A 57 -3.29 -6.76 -5.39
CA TRP A 57 -2.54 -8.01 -5.38
C TRP A 57 -3.08 -8.94 -4.29
N PHE A 58 -2.72 -10.22 -4.38
CA PHE A 58 -3.30 -11.29 -3.58
C PHE A 58 -2.21 -12.14 -2.94
N ASP A 59 -2.49 -12.67 -1.75
CA ASP A 59 -1.61 -13.61 -1.07
C ASP A 59 -1.70 -15.03 -1.64
N ASP A 60 -0.88 -15.95 -1.13
CA ASP A 60 -0.88 -17.36 -1.56
C ASP A 60 -2.23 -18.09 -1.34
N ASN A 61 -3.10 -17.56 -0.49
CA ASN A 61 -4.45 -18.11 -0.26
C ASN A 61 -5.51 -17.48 -1.20
N GLY A 62 -5.12 -16.52 -2.05
CA GLY A 62 -6.03 -15.77 -2.91
C GLY A 62 -6.79 -14.66 -2.19
N ASN A 63 -6.40 -14.30 -0.96
CA ASN A 63 -6.99 -13.16 -0.25
C ASN A 63 -6.42 -11.86 -0.81
N TRP A 64 -7.26 -10.82 -0.90
CA TRP A 64 -6.79 -9.50 -1.25
C TRP A 64 -5.81 -8.99 -0.19
N ALA A 65 -4.57 -8.72 -0.60
CA ALA A 65 -3.47 -8.38 0.29
C ALA A 65 -3.14 -6.88 0.31
N GLY A 66 -3.81 -6.09 -0.54
CA GLY A 66 -3.65 -4.64 -0.63
C GLY A 66 -3.37 -4.17 -2.05
N ILE A 67 -2.57 -3.11 -2.18
CA ILE A 67 -2.16 -2.55 -3.48
C ILE A 67 -0.66 -2.59 -3.68
N VAL A 68 -0.23 -2.73 -4.93
CA VAL A 68 1.17 -2.67 -5.35
C VAL A 68 1.32 -1.76 -6.55
N HIS A 69 2.46 -1.08 -6.65
CA HIS A 69 2.82 -0.27 -7.82
C HIS A 69 4.31 -0.40 -8.08
N GLN A 70 4.69 -0.56 -9.34
CA GLN A 70 6.09 -0.65 -9.76
C GLN A 70 6.38 0.28 -10.92
N GLU A 71 7.39 1.12 -10.78
CA GLU A 71 7.77 2.07 -11.82
C GLU A 71 9.24 2.47 -11.67
N ARG A 72 10.02 2.36 -12.75
CA ARG A 72 11.43 2.80 -12.79
C ARG A 72 12.28 2.25 -11.63
N ASN A 73 12.19 0.93 -11.40
CA ASN A 73 12.87 0.17 -10.35
C ASN A 73 12.48 0.53 -8.91
N TRP A 74 11.31 1.14 -8.75
CA TRP A 74 10.69 1.38 -7.45
C TRP A 74 9.45 0.52 -7.31
N THR A 75 9.31 -0.13 -6.16
CA THR A 75 8.10 -0.86 -5.78
C THR A 75 7.53 -0.25 -4.51
N TYR A 76 6.24 0.07 -4.54
CA TYR A 76 5.46 0.44 -3.37
C TYR A 76 4.38 -0.61 -3.14
N ALA A 77 4.23 -1.09 -1.92
CA ALA A 77 3.11 -1.92 -1.51
C ALA A 77 2.45 -1.39 -0.24
N LEU A 78 1.13 -1.22 -0.30
CA LEU A 78 0.30 -1.03 0.89
C LEU A 78 -0.33 -2.37 1.23
N ILE A 79 -0.05 -2.88 2.42
CA ILE A 79 -0.49 -4.21 2.87
C ILE A 79 -1.71 -4.03 3.75
N TYR A 80 -2.82 -4.63 3.34
CA TYR A 80 -4.11 -4.47 4.02
C TYR A 80 -4.19 -5.30 5.31
N GLY A 81 -4.84 -4.75 6.34
CA GLY A 81 -5.03 -5.38 7.64
C GLY A 81 -3.74 -5.51 8.45
N ALA A 82 -2.74 -4.66 8.19
CA ALA A 82 -1.44 -4.70 8.84
C ALA A 82 -1.09 -3.35 9.49
N GLY A 83 -0.53 -3.40 10.70
CA GLY A 83 0.08 -2.24 11.37
C GLY A 83 1.58 -2.11 11.06
N HIS A 84 2.33 -1.55 12.01
CA HIS A 84 3.78 -1.32 11.87
C HIS A 84 4.58 -2.61 11.60
N GLU A 85 4.24 -3.69 12.31
CA GLU A 85 4.88 -5.00 12.16
C GLU A 85 4.09 -5.89 11.18
N VAL A 86 4.20 -5.59 9.88
CA VAL A 86 3.44 -6.31 8.84
C VAL A 86 3.54 -7.83 8.95
N PRO A 87 4.73 -8.46 9.08
CA PRO A 87 4.82 -9.93 9.13
C PRO A 87 4.16 -10.54 10.37
N THR A 88 4.00 -9.77 11.45
CA THR A 88 3.29 -10.20 12.66
C THR A 88 1.78 -10.22 12.41
N ALA A 89 1.24 -9.19 11.75
CA ALA A 89 -0.20 -9.05 11.50
C ALA A 89 -0.71 -9.86 10.31
N GLN A 90 0.08 -9.90 9.22
CA GLN A 90 -0.29 -10.52 7.95
C GLN A 90 0.84 -11.43 7.44
N PRO A 91 1.14 -12.54 8.13
CA PRO A 91 2.31 -13.38 7.82
C PRO A 91 2.26 -13.99 6.42
N VAL A 92 1.09 -14.42 5.93
CA VAL A 92 0.92 -15.01 4.60
C VAL A 92 1.16 -13.97 3.50
N ALA A 93 0.51 -12.80 3.62
CA ALA A 93 0.72 -11.70 2.69
C ALA A 93 2.17 -11.20 2.71
N ALA A 94 2.78 -11.05 3.90
CA ALA A 94 4.16 -10.62 4.05
C ALA A 94 5.15 -11.60 3.41
N TYR A 95 4.96 -12.91 3.61
CA TYR A 95 5.79 -13.94 2.98
C TYR A 95 5.61 -13.95 1.45
N THR A 96 4.37 -13.87 0.98
CA THR A 96 4.06 -13.75 -0.46
C THR A 96 4.75 -12.53 -1.05
N PHE A 97 4.61 -11.35 -0.41
CA PHE A 97 5.25 -10.12 -0.86
C PHE A 97 6.76 -10.24 -0.95
N PHE A 98 7.40 -10.79 0.10
CA PHE A 98 8.84 -10.98 0.14
C PHE A 98 9.33 -11.91 -0.98
N ARG A 99 8.70 -13.07 -1.15
CA ARG A 99 9.09 -14.03 -2.19
C ARG A 99 8.88 -13.48 -3.60
N GLU A 100 7.73 -12.85 -3.85
CA GLU A 100 7.30 -12.49 -5.20
C GLU A 100 7.87 -11.15 -5.70
N PHE A 101 7.97 -10.15 -4.81
CA PHE A 101 8.32 -8.78 -5.20
C PHE A 101 9.69 -8.33 -4.70
N VAL A 102 10.19 -8.90 -3.59
CA VAL A 102 11.53 -8.57 -3.07
C VAL A 102 12.60 -9.47 -3.65
N LEU A 103 12.39 -10.79 -3.61
CA LEU A 103 13.32 -11.77 -4.18
C LEU A 103 12.98 -12.14 -5.63
N GLY A 104 11.70 -12.06 -5.99
CA GLY A 104 11.19 -12.41 -7.32
C GLY A 104 11.10 -11.22 -8.27
N ASP A 105 10.49 -11.47 -9.43
CA ASP A 105 10.22 -10.48 -10.48
C ASP A 105 8.72 -10.44 -10.84
N ASN A 106 7.84 -10.58 -9.84
CA ASN A 106 6.41 -10.52 -10.07
C ASN A 106 6.05 -9.16 -10.70
N PRO A 107 5.44 -9.11 -11.90
CA PRO A 107 5.25 -7.87 -12.63
C PRO A 107 3.99 -7.09 -12.22
N THR A 108 3.20 -7.60 -11.27
CA THR A 108 1.94 -6.95 -10.84
C THR A 108 2.18 -5.54 -10.32
N GLY A 109 1.41 -4.57 -10.81
CA GLY A 109 1.59 -3.14 -10.51
C GLY A 109 2.62 -2.44 -11.39
N ARG A 110 3.33 -3.14 -12.28
CA ARG A 110 4.35 -2.54 -13.14
C ARG A 110 3.76 -1.76 -14.29
N ILE A 111 4.28 -0.56 -14.53
CA ILE A 111 4.00 0.20 -15.75
C ILE A 111 4.52 -0.55 -16.97
N LYS A 112 3.64 -0.78 -17.94
CA LYS A 112 3.97 -1.26 -19.29
C LYS A 112 3.65 -0.16 -20.29
N SER A 113 4.63 0.16 -21.12
CA SER A 113 4.46 1.03 -22.29
C SER A 113 4.49 0.18 -23.55
N ASP A 114 3.45 0.30 -24.37
CA ASP A 114 3.38 -0.32 -25.70
C ASP A 114 3.02 0.78 -26.71
N GLY A 115 4.05 1.35 -27.36
CA GLY A 115 3.93 2.58 -28.12
C GLY A 115 3.44 3.75 -27.24
N ASP A 116 2.33 4.36 -27.64
CA ASP A 116 1.70 5.48 -26.91
C ASP A 116 0.81 5.02 -25.74
N VAL A 117 0.56 3.72 -25.59
CA VAL A 117 -0.33 3.18 -24.55
C VAL A 117 0.47 2.89 -23.29
N VAL A 118 0.09 3.56 -22.19
CA VAL A 118 0.61 3.29 -20.84
C VAL A 118 -0.45 2.54 -20.03
N ALA A 119 -0.15 1.29 -19.67
CA ALA A 119 -1.00 0.42 -18.87
C ALA A 119 -0.26 -0.07 -17.62
N VAL A 120 -1.02 -0.55 -16.62
CA VAL A 120 -0.47 -1.16 -15.40
C VAL A 120 -0.79 -2.65 -15.40
N ILE A 121 0.22 -3.51 -15.25
CA ILE A 121 0.03 -4.96 -15.19
C ILE A 121 -0.78 -5.32 -13.94
N GLY A 122 -1.84 -6.11 -14.09
CA GLY A 122 -2.80 -6.37 -13.01
C GLY A 122 -3.95 -5.35 -12.92
N GLY A 123 -3.91 -4.29 -13.74
CA GLY A 123 -4.98 -3.28 -13.82
C GLY A 123 -4.93 -2.25 -12.71
N GLU A 124 -5.76 -1.22 -12.82
CA GLU A 124 -5.96 -0.19 -11.79
C GLU A 124 -7.40 -0.29 -11.29
N ASN A 125 -7.61 -0.15 -9.98
CA ASN A 125 -8.96 -0.12 -9.41
C ASN A 125 -9.39 1.33 -9.13
N PRO A 126 -10.41 1.88 -9.82
CA PRO A 126 -10.85 3.27 -9.64
C PRO A 126 -11.29 3.62 -8.22
N THR A 127 -11.78 2.65 -7.44
CA THR A 127 -12.18 2.86 -6.04
C THR A 127 -10.95 3.06 -5.15
N LEU A 128 -9.89 2.29 -5.39
CA LEU A 128 -8.61 2.42 -4.67
C LEU A 128 -7.80 3.65 -5.15
N ASN A 129 -8.09 4.13 -6.36
CA ASN A 129 -7.45 5.30 -6.96
C ASN A 129 -7.96 6.63 -6.36
N GLN A 130 -9.18 6.67 -5.82
CA GLN A 130 -9.82 7.93 -5.39
C GLN A 130 -9.71 8.22 -3.90
N THR A 131 -9.31 7.24 -3.07
CA THR A 131 -9.33 7.39 -1.61
C THR A 131 -8.17 6.61 -1.00
N ALA A 132 -7.75 6.99 0.19
CA ALA A 132 -6.78 6.21 0.94
C ALA A 132 -7.44 4.97 1.53
N ILE A 133 -6.71 3.87 1.61
CA ILE A 133 -7.20 2.66 2.28
C ILE A 133 -7.20 2.97 3.79
N PRO A 134 -8.38 3.05 4.43
CA PRO A 134 -8.46 3.42 5.83
C PRO A 134 -7.86 2.31 6.70
N GLY A 135 -7.35 2.71 7.86
CA GLY A 135 -7.01 1.76 8.91
C GLY A 135 -8.27 1.28 9.65
N GLN A 136 -8.13 0.23 10.45
CA GLN A 136 -9.17 -0.17 11.40
C GLN A 136 -9.50 0.93 12.43
N LEU A 137 -10.71 0.90 12.98
CA LEU A 137 -11.20 1.91 13.94
C LEU A 137 -10.51 1.84 15.31
N GLY A 138 -10.01 0.67 15.68
CA GLY A 138 -9.40 0.43 16.98
C GLY A 138 -7.89 0.71 16.97
N ILE A 139 -7.43 1.50 17.94
CA ILE A 139 -6.01 1.78 18.15
C ILE A 139 -5.46 0.73 19.11
N VAL A 140 -4.67 -0.20 18.57
CA VAL A 140 -3.90 -1.13 19.38
C VAL A 140 -2.69 -0.40 19.98
N PHE A 141 -2.49 -0.51 21.29
CA PHE A 141 -1.34 0.08 21.98
C PHE A 141 -0.62 -0.97 22.84
N GLY A 142 0.68 -0.75 23.04
CA GLY A 142 1.56 -1.60 23.83
C GLY A 142 3.02 -1.48 23.42
N SER A 143 3.90 -2.23 24.08
CA SER A 143 5.31 -2.33 23.71
C SER A 143 5.62 -3.77 23.30
N LYS A 144 6.07 -3.96 22.05
CA LYS A 144 6.40 -5.27 21.43
C LYS A 144 5.25 -6.27 21.29
N SER A 145 4.11 -6.03 21.91
CA SER A 145 2.88 -6.81 21.76
C SER A 145 1.66 -5.94 22.03
N ALA A 146 0.48 -6.37 21.55
CA ALA A 146 -0.79 -5.74 21.89
C ALA A 146 -1.04 -5.85 23.41
N GLN A 147 -1.22 -4.72 24.09
CA GLN A 147 -1.54 -4.64 25.52
C GLN A 147 -2.94 -4.08 25.76
N GLY A 148 -3.48 -3.33 24.81
CA GLY A 148 -4.84 -2.83 24.85
C GLY A 148 -5.32 -2.40 23.48
N LEU A 149 -6.63 -2.17 23.41
CA LEU A 149 -7.34 -1.65 22.25
C LEU A 149 -8.19 -0.48 22.72
N TYR A 150 -8.03 0.67 22.08
CA TYR A 150 -8.89 1.83 22.30
C TYR A 150 -9.70 2.12 21.04
N THR A 151 -11.01 2.22 21.19
CA THR A 151 -11.91 2.62 20.10
C THR A 151 -12.69 3.85 20.54
N PHE A 152 -12.78 4.85 19.67
CA PHE A 152 -13.58 6.03 19.95
C PHE A 152 -15.08 5.67 20.07
N PRO A 153 -15.87 6.43 20.84
CA PRO A 153 -17.32 6.23 20.88
C PRO A 153 -17.93 6.29 19.48
N SER A 154 -18.92 5.43 19.20
CA SER A 154 -19.56 5.34 17.88
C SER A 154 -20.15 6.67 17.41
N ALA A 155 -20.67 7.50 18.32
CA ALA A 155 -21.17 8.84 18.00
C ALA A 155 -20.06 9.79 17.50
N THR A 156 -18.85 9.66 18.04
CA THR A 156 -17.67 10.43 17.60
C THR A 156 -17.25 9.98 16.20
N ILE A 157 -17.22 8.67 15.96
CA ILE A 157 -16.88 8.10 14.65
C ILE A 157 -17.90 8.58 13.59
N ALA A 158 -19.20 8.47 13.88
CA ALA A 158 -20.26 8.92 12.96
C ALA A 158 -20.19 10.44 12.68
N ALA A 159 -19.89 11.26 13.68
CA ALA A 159 -19.71 12.70 13.50
C ALA A 159 -18.49 13.01 12.61
N TRP A 160 -17.38 12.28 12.80
CA TRP A 160 -16.18 12.40 11.98
C TRP A 160 -16.44 11.99 10.52
N GLU A 161 -17.07 10.83 10.30
CA GLU A 161 -17.46 10.35 8.97
C GLU A 161 -18.36 11.35 8.24
N SER A 162 -19.33 11.95 8.95
CA SER A 162 -20.17 13.01 8.39
C SER A 162 -19.40 14.29 8.05
N PHE A 163 -18.34 14.61 8.80
CA PHE A 163 -17.52 15.81 8.58
C PHE A 163 -16.58 15.65 7.39
N VAL A 164 -15.89 14.52 7.27
CA VAL A 164 -14.88 14.32 6.22
C VAL A 164 -15.48 14.10 4.83
N SER A 165 -16.77 13.76 4.73
CA SER A 165 -17.54 13.72 3.48
C SER A 165 -16.96 12.90 2.31
N PHE A 166 -16.02 11.97 2.54
CA PHE A 166 -15.51 11.06 1.51
C PHE A 166 -15.73 9.58 1.80
N VAL A 167 -15.98 8.90 0.68
CA VAL A 167 -16.52 7.56 0.45
C VAL A 167 -15.98 6.50 1.43
N PRO A 168 -16.85 5.72 2.09
CA PRO A 168 -16.43 4.50 2.74
C PRO A 168 -15.70 3.64 1.70
N ILE A 169 -14.39 3.46 1.83
CA ILE A 169 -13.81 2.22 1.33
C ILE A 169 -14.30 1.17 2.33
N THR A 170 -15.51 0.65 2.13
CA THR A 170 -15.78 -0.71 2.59
C THR A 170 -14.85 -1.57 1.74
N GLY A 171 -13.64 -1.81 2.26
CA GLY A 171 -12.62 -2.70 1.68
C GLY A 171 -13.08 -4.17 1.67
N THR A 172 -14.39 -4.38 1.64
CA THR A 172 -15.08 -5.66 1.67
C THR A 172 -16.12 -5.74 0.57
N ASP A 173 -16.85 -4.69 0.18
CA ASP A 173 -18.05 -4.89 -0.66
C ASP A 173 -17.76 -4.97 -2.16
N ALA A 174 -16.76 -4.24 -2.66
CA ALA A 174 -16.35 -4.29 -4.07
C ALA A 174 -15.25 -5.33 -4.35
N LEU A 175 -14.57 -5.80 -3.31
CA LEU A 175 -13.54 -6.85 -3.34
C LEU A 175 -13.89 -7.87 -2.25
N GLN A 176 -15.12 -8.40 -2.28
CA GLN A 176 -15.49 -9.51 -1.41
C GLN A 176 -14.57 -10.69 -1.77
N PRO A 177 -13.75 -11.19 -0.83
CA PRO A 177 -13.21 -12.53 -0.98
C PRO A 177 -14.40 -13.46 -1.15
N THR A 178 -14.42 -14.28 -2.20
CA THR A 178 -15.32 -15.44 -2.19
C THR A 178 -14.82 -16.35 -1.07
N SER A 179 -15.34 -16.17 0.13
CA SER A 179 -15.11 -17.10 1.22
C SER A 179 -15.74 -18.43 0.81
N THR A 180 -14.91 -19.32 0.28
CA THR A 180 -15.16 -20.75 0.41
C THR A 180 -14.18 -21.30 1.43
N SER A 181 -14.78 -21.64 2.58
CA SER A 181 -14.41 -22.69 3.51
C SER A 181 -13.34 -22.42 4.56
N GLY A 182 -13.66 -22.84 5.80
CA GLY A 182 -12.71 -23.34 6.79
C GLY A 182 -12.97 -22.87 8.21
#